data_AF-A0A7J4RL52-F1
#
_entry.id   AF-A0A7J4RL52-F1
#
_cell.length_a   1.000
_cell.length_b   1.000
_cell.length_c   1.000
_cell.angle_alpha   90.00
_cell.angle_beta   90.00
_cell.angle_gamma   90.00
#
_symmetry.space_group_name_H-M   'P 1'
#
loop_
_entity.id
_entity.type
_entity.pdbx_description
1 polymer ?
#
loop_
_entity_poly.entity_id
_entity_poly.type
_entity_poly.pdbx_seq_one_letter_code
_entity_poly.pdbx_strand_id
1 'polypeptide(L)'
;GKGYRNEISPRQGMIRLREFNMAELEYFIDPNQTPEHDFSSWTAIEFHLVDGDGNVHTMALDQAVTSNLIRHPTVGFFMGRTYDFLVGIGIDSSRLRFRQHAADEMAHYASDCWDVEIDGSYGWIECVGIAHRGCYDLEAHEKATGKSLRARREFIEPKIVEIDGWTIDGGAAGPAFRSDAGQVKAIVESFDAEAQFPVDVTLSDGRTLTVKPEHVKRVQKTVKETGEWFIPHVVEPAFGIDRILWHVLDHAYEETEKGGEPYRMLKLSNSIAPIDVAILPLFEKDGMDKLAYELHQRCCQKSGLVSLYDGSGSIGKRYARADEVGIPMCVTIDHQSLEDGTITVRNRDDATQTRLSIDDLPFF
;
A
#
# COMPACT_ATOMS: atom_id res chain seq x y z
N GLY A 1 5.70 -8.19 -3.39
CA GLY A 1 6.52 -9.39 -3.68
C GLY A 1 7.74 -9.42 -2.78
N LYS A 2 8.82 -10.11 -3.16
CA LYS A 2 10.08 -10.07 -2.40
C LYS A 2 10.92 -8.85 -2.80
N GLY A 3 11.39 -8.11 -1.80
CA GLY A 3 12.41 -7.07 -1.91
C GLY A 3 13.77 -7.58 -1.42
N TYR A 4 14.84 -7.06 -2.02
CA TYR A 4 16.21 -7.42 -1.68
C TYR A 4 17.03 -6.17 -1.42
N ARG A 5 17.72 -6.12 -0.27
CA ARG A 5 18.67 -5.05 0.07
C ARG A 5 19.95 -5.70 0.57
N ASN A 6 21.10 -5.32 0.00
CA ASN A 6 22.40 -5.82 0.45
C ASN A 6 22.85 -5.10 1.74
N GLU A 7 22.08 -5.27 2.80
CA GLU A 7 22.29 -4.64 4.10
C GLU A 7 23.66 -5.04 4.67
N ILE A 8 24.42 -4.03 5.10
CA ILE A 8 25.81 -4.16 5.54
C ILE A 8 25.86 -5.00 6.83
N SER A 9 24.97 -4.70 7.77
CA SER A 9 24.87 -5.39 9.05
C SER A 9 23.40 -5.59 9.43
N PRO A 10 22.78 -6.73 9.02
CA PRO A 10 21.44 -7.11 9.47
C PRO A 10 21.41 -7.25 11.01
N ARG A 11 20.43 -6.61 11.66
CA ARG A 11 20.26 -6.55 13.13
C ARG A 11 18.78 -6.45 13.48
N GLN A 12 18.46 -6.61 14.77
CA GLN A 12 17.09 -6.46 15.31
C GLN A 12 16.08 -7.44 14.66
N GLY A 13 16.51 -8.68 14.43
CA GLY A 13 15.64 -9.75 13.93
C GLY A 13 14.95 -9.38 12.61
N MET A 14 13.63 -9.31 12.63
CA MET A 14 12.78 -9.05 11.46
C MET A 14 12.78 -7.58 10.99
N ILE A 15 13.38 -6.66 11.73
CA ILE A 15 13.35 -5.23 11.39
C ILE A 15 14.29 -4.85 10.24
N ARG A 16 15.49 -5.46 10.18
CA ARG A 16 16.49 -5.23 9.12
C ARG A 16 16.94 -6.55 8.48
N LEU A 17 16.28 -6.89 7.38
CA LEU A 17 16.52 -8.10 6.61
C LEU A 17 17.22 -7.81 5.27
N ARG A 18 17.85 -8.84 4.69
CA ARG A 18 18.41 -8.79 3.33
C ARG A 18 17.39 -9.17 2.25
N GLU A 19 16.44 -10.01 2.62
CA GLU A 19 15.30 -10.43 1.83
C GLU A 19 14.06 -10.24 2.71
N PHE A 20 13.05 -9.59 2.18
CA PHE A 20 11.83 -9.26 2.91
C PHE A 20 10.64 -9.19 1.95
N ASN A 21 9.44 -9.26 2.49
CA ASN A 21 8.18 -9.19 1.78
C ASN A 21 7.66 -7.75 1.83
N MET A 22 7.31 -7.24 0.65
CA MET A 22 6.71 -5.93 0.47
C MET A 22 5.36 -6.06 -0.21
N ALA A 23 4.44 -5.17 0.12
CA ALA A 23 3.26 -4.90 -0.70
C ALA A 23 3.29 -3.42 -1.08
N GLU A 24 3.31 -3.12 -2.37
CA GLU A 24 3.41 -1.76 -2.90
C GLU A 24 2.22 -1.54 -3.84
N LEU A 25 1.65 -0.34 -3.79
CA LEU A 25 0.57 0.09 -4.65
C LEU A 25 1.01 1.36 -5.39
N GLU A 26 1.05 1.30 -6.72
CA GLU A 26 1.28 2.49 -7.56
C GLU A 26 -0.07 3.09 -7.96
N TYR A 27 -0.48 4.17 -7.30
CA TYR A 27 -1.75 4.84 -7.59
C TYR A 27 -1.53 6.06 -8.49
N PHE A 28 -1.84 5.89 -9.78
CA PHE A 28 -1.68 6.92 -10.81
C PHE A 28 -2.84 7.94 -10.77
N ILE A 29 -2.51 9.23 -10.68
CA ILE A 29 -3.47 10.34 -10.66
C ILE A 29 -3.18 11.38 -11.73
N ASP A 30 -4.21 12.11 -12.16
CA ASP A 30 -4.04 13.31 -12.98
C ASP A 30 -3.53 14.46 -12.10
N PRO A 31 -2.35 15.06 -12.38
CA PRO A 31 -1.80 16.13 -11.57
C PRO A 31 -2.67 17.39 -11.52
N ASN A 32 -3.57 17.58 -12.49
CA ASN A 32 -4.46 18.75 -12.55
C ASN A 32 -5.90 18.42 -12.15
N GLN A 33 -6.17 17.18 -11.72
CA GLN A 33 -7.47 16.82 -11.12
C GLN A 33 -7.22 16.18 -9.77
N THR A 34 -7.63 16.86 -8.71
CA THR A 34 -7.57 16.31 -7.36
C THR A 34 -8.72 15.34 -7.17
N PRO A 35 -8.47 14.04 -6.93
CA PRO A 35 -9.55 13.10 -6.67
C PRO A 35 -10.30 13.46 -5.38
N GLU A 36 -11.62 13.39 -5.42
CA GLU A 36 -12.44 13.50 -4.22
C GLU A 36 -12.38 12.19 -3.43
N HIS A 37 -12.04 12.28 -2.15
CA HIS A 37 -11.95 11.15 -1.24
C HIS A 37 -12.94 11.33 -0.10
N ASP A 38 -13.62 10.25 0.29
CA ASP A 38 -14.50 10.24 1.45
C ASP A 38 -13.70 9.95 2.73
N PHE A 39 -13.70 10.92 3.64
CA PHE A 39 -13.03 10.82 4.95
C PHE A 39 -14.00 10.51 6.09
N SER A 40 -15.30 10.31 5.81
CA SER A 40 -16.36 10.14 6.82
C SER A 40 -16.03 9.11 7.90
N SER A 41 -15.38 8.01 7.51
CA SER A 41 -14.99 6.90 8.39
C SER A 41 -13.96 7.28 9.45
N TRP A 42 -13.21 8.38 9.25
CA TRP A 42 -12.10 8.78 10.12
C TRP A 42 -12.33 10.10 10.85
N THR A 43 -13.51 10.71 10.72
CA THR A 43 -13.85 12.01 11.32
C THR A 43 -13.86 12.01 12.85
N ALA A 44 -14.13 10.86 13.47
CA ALA A 44 -14.16 10.70 14.94
C ALA A 44 -12.84 10.15 15.51
N ILE A 45 -11.84 9.88 14.66
CA ILE A 45 -10.58 9.27 15.06
C ILE A 45 -9.51 10.36 15.18
N GLU A 46 -8.83 10.38 16.32
CA GLU A 46 -7.70 11.26 16.56
C GLU A 46 -6.41 10.58 16.12
N PHE A 47 -5.82 11.04 15.02
CA PHE A 47 -4.57 10.52 14.49
C PHE A 47 -3.38 11.23 15.14
N HIS A 48 -2.37 10.46 15.53
CA HIS A 48 -1.08 10.99 15.99
C HIS A 48 -0.20 11.31 14.78
N LEU A 49 -0.04 12.60 14.49
CA LEU A 49 0.72 13.11 13.35
C LEU A 49 1.97 13.83 13.87
N VAL A 50 3.13 13.53 13.32
CA VAL A 50 4.39 14.22 13.57
C VAL A 50 4.77 14.93 12.28
N ASP A 51 4.78 16.26 12.28
CA ASP A 51 5.11 17.03 11.07
C ASP A 51 6.61 17.01 10.74
N GLY A 52 6.99 17.57 9.59
CA GLY A 52 8.38 17.62 9.14
C GLY A 52 9.33 18.44 10.02
N ASP A 53 8.80 19.26 10.93
CA ASP A 53 9.55 20.02 11.93
C ASP A 53 9.64 19.26 13.28
N GLY A 54 8.98 18.08 13.38
CA GLY A 54 8.93 17.24 14.57
C GLY A 54 7.85 17.63 15.57
N ASN A 55 6.94 18.55 15.24
CA ASN A 55 5.83 18.89 16.13
C ASN A 55 4.76 17.79 16.09
N VAL A 56 4.22 17.48 17.26
CA VAL A 56 3.17 16.47 17.41
C VAL A 56 1.81 17.14 17.35
N HIS A 57 0.94 16.59 16.50
CA HIS A 57 -0.45 16.98 16.32
C HIS A 57 -1.36 15.79 16.57
N THR A 58 -2.55 16.07 17.10
CA THR A 58 -3.62 15.10 17.28
C THR A 58 -4.88 15.66 16.65
N MET A 59 -5.32 15.09 15.53
CA MET A 59 -6.51 15.55 14.79
C MET A 59 -7.03 14.49 13.82
N ALA A 60 -8.24 14.71 13.29
CA ALA A 60 -8.81 13.87 12.24
C ALA A 60 -8.15 14.16 10.88
N LEU A 61 -8.16 13.16 9.98
CA LEU A 61 -7.49 13.27 8.67
C LEU A 61 -8.09 14.35 7.77
N ASP A 62 -9.42 14.55 7.80
CA ASP A 62 -10.10 15.61 7.06
C ASP A 62 -9.64 17.01 7.51
N GLN A 63 -9.43 17.20 8.81
CA GLN A 63 -8.89 18.43 9.38
C GLN A 63 -7.41 18.63 8.99
N ALA A 64 -6.62 17.57 9.01
CA ALA A 64 -5.21 17.62 8.61
C ALA A 64 -5.03 17.94 7.12
N VAL A 65 -5.91 17.42 6.26
CA VAL A 65 -5.95 17.77 4.82
C VAL A 65 -6.44 19.21 4.63
N THR A 66 -7.51 19.61 5.31
CA THR A 66 -8.07 20.98 5.17
C THR A 66 -7.12 22.06 5.66
N SER A 67 -6.35 21.78 6.73
CA SER A 67 -5.30 22.68 7.25
C SER A 67 -4.01 22.65 6.43
N ASN A 68 -3.94 21.83 5.37
CA ASN A 68 -2.78 21.63 4.51
C ASN A 68 -1.53 21.08 5.25
N LEU A 69 -1.73 20.44 6.41
CA LEU A 69 -0.69 19.65 7.07
C LEU A 69 -0.36 18.41 6.24
N ILE A 70 -1.40 17.67 5.85
CA ILE A 70 -1.32 16.66 4.78
C ILE A 70 -1.60 17.40 3.47
N ARG A 71 -0.59 17.50 2.61
CA ARG A 71 -0.62 18.40 1.45
C ARG A 71 -1.49 17.88 0.32
N HIS A 72 -1.66 16.56 0.24
CA HIS A 72 -2.43 15.93 -0.83
C HIS A 72 -3.53 15.00 -0.27
N PRO A 73 -4.81 15.17 -0.65
CA PRO A 73 -5.91 14.40 -0.08
C PRO A 73 -5.81 12.90 -0.36
N THR A 74 -5.22 12.50 -1.49
CA THR A 74 -4.99 11.08 -1.78
C THR A 74 -3.99 10.43 -0.81
N VAL A 75 -3.00 11.19 -0.32
CA VAL A 75 -2.08 10.72 0.72
C VAL A 75 -2.86 10.51 2.02
N GLY A 76 -3.66 11.51 2.44
CA GLY A 76 -4.54 11.38 3.61
C GLY A 76 -5.50 10.20 3.52
N PHE A 77 -6.10 9.96 2.35
CA PHE A 77 -6.96 8.80 2.13
C PHE A 77 -6.22 7.47 2.36
N PHE A 78 -5.02 7.32 1.81
CA PHE A 78 -4.22 6.13 2.03
C PHE A 78 -3.71 6.00 3.47
N MET A 79 -3.48 7.11 4.18
CA MET A 79 -3.19 7.07 5.62
C MET A 79 -4.36 6.46 6.40
N GLY A 80 -5.59 6.88 6.11
CA GLY A 80 -6.80 6.32 6.73
C GLY A 80 -7.00 4.84 6.41
N ARG A 81 -6.87 4.45 5.14
CA ARG A 81 -6.96 3.03 4.72
C ARG A 81 -5.87 2.17 5.36
N THR A 82 -4.67 2.71 5.52
CA THR A 82 -3.55 2.03 6.19
C THR A 82 -3.82 1.86 7.67
N TYR A 83 -4.37 2.88 8.34
CA TYR A 83 -4.81 2.79 9.73
C TYR A 83 -5.84 1.68 9.94
N ASP A 84 -6.91 1.66 9.13
CA ASP A 84 -7.95 0.62 9.21
C ASP A 84 -7.37 -0.79 9.06
N PHE A 85 -6.46 -0.97 8.11
CA PHE A 85 -5.78 -2.23 7.88
C PHE A 85 -4.95 -2.65 9.09
N LEU A 86 -4.06 -1.77 9.58
CA LEU A 86 -3.14 -2.07 10.68
C LEU A 86 -3.90 -2.37 11.98
N VAL A 87 -4.89 -1.55 12.33
CA VAL A 87 -5.73 -1.78 13.51
C VAL A 87 -6.55 -3.06 13.35
N GLY A 88 -7.09 -3.32 12.16
CA GLY A 88 -7.88 -4.52 11.87
C GLY A 88 -7.10 -5.84 12.02
N ILE A 89 -5.79 -5.83 11.79
CA ILE A 89 -4.91 -7.00 12.01
C ILE A 89 -4.34 -7.07 13.44
N GLY A 90 -4.72 -6.15 14.34
CA GLY A 90 -4.36 -6.20 15.75
C GLY A 90 -3.21 -5.27 16.18
N ILE A 91 -2.82 -4.28 15.37
CA ILE A 91 -1.92 -3.23 15.84
C ILE A 91 -2.69 -2.30 16.80
N ASP A 92 -2.19 -2.19 18.03
CA ASP A 92 -2.62 -1.17 18.99
C ASP A 92 -2.49 0.25 18.41
N SER A 93 -3.64 0.93 18.24
CA SER A 93 -3.71 2.28 17.68
C SER A 93 -3.02 3.34 18.56
N SER A 94 -2.88 3.11 19.86
CA SER A 94 -2.16 4.04 20.76
C SER A 94 -0.64 4.02 20.56
N ARG A 95 -0.13 2.98 19.87
CA ARG A 95 1.28 2.76 19.55
C ARG A 95 1.55 2.93 18.05
N LEU A 96 0.68 3.65 17.36
CA LEU A 96 0.76 3.93 15.93
C LEU A 96 0.79 5.45 15.72
N ARG A 97 1.71 5.93 14.88
CA ARG A 97 1.77 7.33 14.47
C ARG A 97 2.11 7.48 12.99
N PHE A 98 1.82 8.65 12.45
CA PHE A 98 2.25 9.05 11.12
C PHE A 98 3.31 10.15 11.26
N ARG A 99 4.48 9.96 10.67
CA ARG A 99 5.58 10.92 10.69
C ARG A 99 5.86 11.42 9.28
N GLN A 100 5.75 12.72 9.08
CA GLN A 100 6.10 13.35 7.81
C GLN A 100 7.63 13.36 7.66
N HIS A 101 8.10 13.17 6.42
CA HIS A 101 9.52 13.37 6.10
C HIS A 101 9.89 14.85 6.29
N ALA A 102 11.05 15.08 6.90
CA ALA A 102 11.63 16.42 6.97
C ALA A 102 12.06 16.90 5.57
N ALA A 103 12.24 18.21 5.39
CA ALA A 103 12.58 18.78 4.08
C ALA A 103 13.92 18.26 3.50
N ASP A 104 14.85 17.85 4.35
CA ASP A 104 16.15 17.28 4.01
C ASP A 104 16.13 15.75 3.82
N GLU A 105 15.08 15.08 4.33
CA GLU A 105 14.82 13.64 4.17
C GLU A 105 13.97 13.35 2.92
N MET A 106 13.14 14.31 2.53
CA MET A 106 12.24 14.20 1.39
C MET A 106 13.02 14.03 0.09
N ALA A 107 12.67 12.99 -0.69
CA ALA A 107 13.22 12.86 -2.04
C ALA A 107 12.90 14.11 -2.85
N HIS A 108 13.85 14.58 -3.66
CA HIS A 108 13.73 15.83 -4.43
C HIS A 108 12.50 15.91 -5.37
N TYR A 109 11.84 14.78 -5.63
CA TYR A 109 10.62 14.67 -6.44
C TYR A 109 9.35 14.42 -5.62
N ALA A 110 9.45 14.11 -4.33
CA ALA A 110 8.29 13.86 -3.49
C ALA A 110 7.68 15.20 -3.03
N SER A 111 6.37 15.37 -3.20
CA SER A 111 5.68 16.59 -2.76
C SER A 111 5.12 16.48 -1.33
N ASP A 112 4.84 15.25 -0.89
CA ASP A 112 4.40 14.92 0.46
C ASP A 112 4.74 13.45 0.73
N CYS A 113 5.23 13.13 1.93
CA CYS A 113 5.61 11.76 2.31
C CYS A 113 5.41 11.56 3.80
N TRP A 114 4.67 10.51 4.16
CA TRP A 114 4.34 10.15 5.53
C TRP A 114 4.68 8.69 5.79
N ASP A 115 5.52 8.46 6.79
CA ASP A 115 5.82 7.13 7.31
C ASP A 115 4.82 6.78 8.41
N VAL A 116 4.22 5.60 8.31
CA VAL A 116 3.49 4.99 9.41
C VAL A 116 4.49 4.23 10.27
N GLU A 117 4.68 4.74 11.48
CA GLU A 117 5.58 4.17 12.46
C GLU A 117 4.78 3.47 13.56
N ILE A 118 5.25 2.28 13.92
CA ILE A 118 4.68 1.47 15.01
C ILE A 118 5.71 1.39 16.11
N ASP A 119 5.32 1.68 17.35
CA ASP A 119 6.17 1.55 18.52
C ASP A 119 6.17 0.10 19.02
N GLY A 120 7.34 -0.49 19.18
CA GLY A 120 7.50 -1.86 19.65
C GLY A 120 8.68 -2.03 20.61
N SER A 121 9.10 -3.28 20.83
CA SER A 121 10.30 -3.65 21.60
C SER A 121 11.60 -2.97 21.14
N TYR A 122 11.63 -2.40 19.93
CA TYR A 122 12.78 -1.68 19.36
C TYR A 122 12.53 -0.17 19.19
N GLY A 123 11.48 0.37 19.82
CA GLY A 123 11.01 1.76 19.65
C GLY A 123 10.18 1.95 18.39
N TRP A 124 10.06 3.20 17.95
CA TRP A 124 9.33 3.57 16.72
C TRP A 124 10.06 3.07 15.47
N ILE A 125 9.40 2.23 14.70
CA ILE A 125 9.90 1.68 13.44
C ILE A 125 8.92 1.98 12.31
N GLU A 126 9.44 2.54 11.22
CA GLU A 126 8.71 2.71 9.96
C GLU A 126 8.28 1.34 9.40
N CYS A 127 6.97 1.19 9.19
CA CYS A 127 6.36 -0.04 8.68
C CYS A 127 5.66 0.16 7.34
N VAL A 128 5.20 1.38 7.05
CA VAL A 128 4.58 1.73 5.77
C VAL A 128 5.04 3.14 5.38
N GLY A 129 5.56 3.32 4.16
CA GLY A 129 5.79 4.65 3.59
C GLY A 129 4.64 5.04 2.67
N ILE A 130 4.09 6.24 2.79
CA ILE A 130 3.03 6.75 1.91
C ILE A 130 3.52 8.04 1.25
N ALA A 131 3.95 7.93 0.00
CA ALA A 131 4.64 9.00 -0.72
C ALA A 131 3.86 9.48 -1.95
N HIS A 132 3.76 10.80 -2.15
CA HIS A 132 3.40 11.36 -3.44
C HIS A 132 4.69 11.66 -4.23
N ARG A 133 5.03 10.82 -5.20
CA ARG A 133 6.31 10.83 -5.94
C ARG A 133 6.31 11.68 -7.21
N GLY A 134 5.19 12.35 -7.51
CA GLY A 134 5.04 13.10 -8.75
C GLY A 134 5.16 12.16 -9.95
N CYS A 135 5.83 12.61 -11.01
CA CYS A 135 5.99 11.84 -12.25
C CYS A 135 7.44 11.37 -12.50
N TYR A 136 8.33 11.47 -11.51
CA TYR A 136 9.77 11.23 -11.67
C TYR A 136 10.09 9.88 -12.32
N ASP A 137 9.47 8.80 -11.82
CA ASP A 137 9.71 7.44 -12.31
C ASP A 137 9.29 7.27 -13.78
N LEU A 138 8.11 7.79 -14.13
CA LEU A 138 7.59 7.74 -15.50
C LEU A 138 8.43 8.60 -16.45
N GLU A 139 8.83 9.80 -16.03
CA GLU A 139 9.70 10.67 -16.83
C GLU A 139 11.06 10.04 -17.09
N ALA A 140 11.67 9.46 -16.06
CA ALA A 140 12.96 8.78 -16.18
C ALA A 140 12.88 7.60 -17.16
N HIS A 141 11.83 6.78 -17.07
CA HIS A 141 11.62 5.65 -17.98
C HIS A 141 11.26 6.09 -19.41
N GLU A 142 10.42 7.11 -19.59
CA GLU A 142 10.09 7.67 -20.91
C GLU A 142 11.35 8.20 -21.59
N LYS A 143 12.19 8.96 -20.87
CA LYS A 143 13.46 9.49 -21.38
C LYS A 143 14.45 8.39 -21.74
N ALA A 144 14.58 7.35 -20.92
CA ALA A 144 15.54 6.28 -21.14
C ALA A 144 15.14 5.34 -22.30
N THR A 145 13.84 5.10 -22.49
CA THR A 145 13.32 4.10 -23.44
C THR A 145 12.79 4.71 -24.73
N GLY A 146 12.49 6.02 -24.74
CA GLY A 146 11.80 6.69 -25.85
C GLY A 146 10.34 6.23 -26.02
N LYS A 147 9.78 5.48 -25.07
CA LYS A 147 8.37 5.03 -25.07
C LYS A 147 7.54 5.99 -24.24
N SER A 148 6.42 6.44 -24.79
CA SER A 148 5.53 7.33 -24.07
C SER A 148 4.80 6.59 -22.94
N LEU A 149 4.83 7.18 -21.75
CA LEU A 149 4.14 6.71 -20.53
C LEU A 149 3.12 7.76 -20.09
N ARG A 150 2.42 8.36 -21.05
CA ARG A 150 1.44 9.43 -20.85
C ARG A 150 0.02 8.90 -20.88
N ALA A 151 -0.83 9.48 -20.05
CA ALA A 151 -2.28 9.34 -20.13
C ALA A 151 -2.88 10.51 -20.93
N ARG A 152 -4.09 10.32 -21.45
CA ARG A 152 -4.83 11.36 -22.16
C ARG A 152 -6.03 11.80 -21.33
N ARG A 153 -6.18 13.10 -21.08
CA ARG A 153 -7.41 13.68 -20.55
C ARG A 153 -8.17 14.39 -21.66
N GLU A 154 -9.48 14.19 -21.69
CA GLU A 154 -10.35 14.89 -22.62
C GLU A 154 -10.77 16.24 -22.04
N PHE A 155 -10.87 17.24 -22.91
CA PHE A 155 -11.45 18.52 -22.52
C PHE A 155 -12.97 18.41 -22.50
N ILE A 156 -13.61 19.05 -21.52
CA ILE A 156 -15.08 19.18 -21.48
C ILE A 156 -15.56 19.88 -22.76
N GLU A 157 -14.86 20.94 -23.17
CA GLU A 157 -15.08 21.63 -24.44
C GLU A 157 -13.79 21.60 -25.28
N PRO A 158 -13.85 21.14 -26.55
CA PRO A 158 -12.68 21.11 -27.41
C PRO A 158 -12.06 22.50 -27.63
N LYS A 159 -10.75 22.60 -27.48
CA LYS A 159 -10.01 23.84 -27.76
C LYS A 159 -9.80 23.96 -29.26
N ILE A 160 -10.22 25.08 -29.84
CA ILE A 160 -9.96 25.42 -31.24
C ILE A 160 -8.65 26.18 -31.28
N VAL A 161 -7.60 25.55 -31.82
CA VAL A 161 -6.29 26.17 -31.99
C VAL A 161 -6.12 26.53 -33.46
N GLU A 162 -6.02 27.82 -33.74
CA GLU A 162 -5.63 28.32 -35.06
C GLU A 162 -4.11 28.30 -35.16
N ILE A 163 -3.59 27.41 -36.00
CA ILE A 163 -2.16 27.36 -36.31
C ILE A 163 -1.96 28.19 -37.56
N ASP A 164 -1.28 29.32 -37.41
CA ASP A 164 -0.76 30.15 -38.50
C ASP A 164 0.77 30.24 -38.35
N GLY A 165 1.49 29.66 -39.30
CA GLY A 165 2.94 29.59 -39.25
C GLY A 165 3.54 28.98 -40.51
N TRP A 166 4.74 28.44 -40.38
CA TRP A 166 5.50 27.91 -41.51
C TRP A 166 5.80 26.42 -41.35
N THR A 167 5.83 25.68 -42.45
CA THR A 167 6.43 24.33 -42.53
C THR A 167 7.26 24.25 -43.80
N ILE A 168 8.06 23.20 -43.94
CA ILE A 168 8.85 23.00 -45.16
C ILE A 168 7.98 22.54 -46.34
N ASP A 169 8.30 22.99 -47.55
CA ASP A 169 7.82 22.36 -48.77
C ASP A 169 8.66 21.11 -49.04
N GLY A 170 8.10 19.92 -48.80
CA GLY A 170 8.83 18.66 -48.96
C GLY A 170 9.40 18.43 -50.37
N GLY A 171 8.82 19.02 -51.41
CA GLY A 171 9.29 18.90 -52.78
C GLY A 171 10.56 19.71 -53.05
N ALA A 172 10.69 20.88 -52.45
CA ALA A 172 11.86 21.76 -52.61
C ALA A 172 12.90 21.56 -51.49
N ALA A 173 12.46 21.47 -50.24
CA ALA A 173 13.30 21.31 -49.06
C ALA A 173 13.93 19.92 -48.94
N GLY A 174 13.23 18.86 -49.39
CA GLY A 174 13.73 17.49 -49.36
C GLY A 174 15.03 17.32 -50.16
N PRO A 175 15.07 17.69 -51.46
CA PRO A 175 16.29 17.67 -52.26
C PRO A 175 17.38 18.64 -51.77
N ALA A 176 16.99 19.81 -51.25
CA ALA A 176 17.92 20.85 -50.79
C ALA A 176 18.65 20.47 -49.49
N PHE A 177 17.98 19.85 -48.53
CA PHE A 177 18.53 19.57 -47.19
C PHE A 177 18.77 18.08 -46.91
N ARG A 178 18.22 17.17 -47.71
CA ARG A 178 18.44 15.71 -47.63
C ARG A 178 18.23 15.16 -46.21
N SER A 179 19.28 14.60 -45.59
CA SER A 179 19.24 14.05 -44.23
C SER A 179 18.90 15.10 -43.17
N ASP A 180 19.17 16.37 -43.44
CA ASP A 180 18.95 17.47 -42.49
C ASP A 180 17.51 18.03 -42.57
N ALA A 181 16.71 17.61 -43.57
CA ALA A 181 15.37 18.14 -43.81
C ALA A 181 14.42 17.99 -42.60
N GLY A 182 14.54 16.90 -41.84
CA GLY A 182 13.73 16.70 -40.63
C GLY A 182 14.05 17.71 -39.53
N GLN A 183 15.32 18.06 -39.37
CA GLN A 183 15.75 19.05 -38.39
C GLN A 183 15.43 20.47 -38.83
N VAL A 184 15.65 20.80 -40.11
CA VAL A 184 15.25 22.09 -40.69
C VAL A 184 13.74 22.29 -40.55
N LYS A 185 12.93 21.24 -40.77
CA LYS A 185 11.48 21.28 -40.54
C LYS A 185 11.14 21.68 -39.11
N ALA A 186 11.75 21.05 -38.11
CA ALA A 186 11.47 21.34 -36.71
C ALA A 186 11.80 22.79 -36.33
N ILE A 187 12.86 23.37 -36.90
CA ILE A 187 13.25 24.78 -36.69
C ILE A 187 12.29 25.74 -37.40
N VAL A 188 11.92 25.44 -38.66
CA VAL A 188 10.98 26.28 -39.42
C VAL A 188 9.59 26.30 -38.77
N GLU A 189 9.14 25.17 -38.22
CA GLU A 189 7.86 25.08 -37.50
C GLU A 189 7.86 25.81 -36.15
N SER A 190 9.02 26.28 -35.66
CA SER A 190 9.11 27.15 -34.47
C SER A 190 9.16 28.64 -34.78
N PHE A 191 9.09 29.05 -36.05
CA PHE A 191 9.09 30.46 -36.43
C PHE A 191 7.69 31.09 -36.31
N ASP A 192 7.67 32.37 -35.91
CA ASP A 192 6.47 33.19 -35.90
C ASP A 192 5.87 33.35 -37.32
N ALA A 193 4.57 33.63 -37.40
CA ALA A 193 3.86 33.80 -38.67
C ALA A 193 4.44 34.94 -39.54
N GLU A 194 5.02 35.95 -38.91
CA GLU A 194 5.65 37.12 -39.53
C GLU A 194 7.09 36.87 -40.00
N ALA A 195 7.63 35.66 -39.79
CA ALA A 195 9.00 35.33 -40.19
C ALA A 195 9.21 35.55 -41.70
N GLN A 196 10.37 36.11 -42.04
CA GLN A 196 10.76 36.41 -43.41
C GLN A 196 11.88 35.48 -43.86
N PHE A 197 11.83 35.11 -45.14
CA PHE A 197 12.82 34.25 -45.78
C PHE A 197 13.53 35.04 -46.89
N PRO A 198 14.83 34.82 -47.14
CA PRO A 198 15.65 33.73 -46.57
C PRO A 198 16.13 33.99 -45.14
N VAL A 199 16.32 32.91 -44.37
CA VAL A 199 16.84 32.94 -43.00
C VAL A 199 17.83 31.80 -42.79
N ASP A 200 18.89 32.05 -42.01
CA ASP A 200 19.88 31.05 -41.65
C ASP A 200 19.45 30.29 -40.38
N VAL A 201 19.45 28.96 -40.44
CA VAL A 201 19.10 28.07 -39.32
C VAL A 201 20.32 27.28 -38.87
N THR A 202 20.49 27.16 -37.55
CA THR A 202 21.59 26.40 -36.95
C THR A 202 21.08 25.02 -36.52
N LEU A 203 21.72 23.97 -37.04
CA LEU A 203 21.45 22.57 -36.70
C LEU A 203 22.06 22.19 -35.34
N SER A 204 21.65 21.05 -34.78
CA SER A 204 22.15 20.58 -33.47
C SER A 204 23.65 20.24 -33.48
N ASP A 205 24.23 20.01 -34.66
CA ASP A 205 25.67 19.76 -34.83
C ASP A 205 26.47 21.05 -35.08
N GLY A 206 25.83 22.22 -35.03
CA GLY A 206 26.45 23.53 -35.20
C GLY A 206 26.57 24.00 -36.65
N ARG A 207 26.17 23.20 -37.65
CA ARG A 207 26.14 23.65 -39.06
C ARG A 207 25.01 24.66 -39.27
N THR A 208 25.25 25.66 -40.11
CA THR A 208 24.25 26.65 -40.50
C THR A 208 23.81 26.44 -41.94
N LEU A 209 22.50 26.42 -42.18
CA LEU A 209 21.89 26.26 -43.51
C LEU A 209 20.94 27.43 -43.80
N THR A 210 20.92 27.92 -45.04
CA THR A 210 19.99 28.97 -45.46
C THR A 210 18.67 28.38 -45.94
N VAL A 211 17.58 28.71 -45.25
CA VAL A 211 16.21 28.40 -45.65
C VAL A 211 15.69 29.53 -46.52
N LYS A 212 15.34 29.22 -47.78
CA LYS A 212 14.84 30.18 -48.77
C LYS A 212 13.30 30.15 -48.85
N PRO A 213 12.66 31.18 -49.42
CA PRO A 213 11.21 31.20 -49.62
C PRO A 213 10.69 29.96 -50.36
N GLU A 214 11.41 29.43 -51.35
CA GLU A 214 10.98 28.21 -52.06
C GLU A 214 11.00 26.94 -51.21
N HIS A 215 11.71 26.93 -50.07
CA HIS A 215 11.83 25.75 -49.21
C HIS A 215 10.71 25.65 -48.18
N VAL A 216 9.86 26.67 -48.07
CA VAL A 216 8.83 26.77 -47.03
C VAL A 216 7.46 27.06 -47.62
N LYS A 217 6.43 26.72 -46.87
CA LYS A 217 5.05 27.08 -47.18
C LYS A 217 4.32 27.48 -45.91
N ARG A 218 3.42 28.44 -46.04
CA ARG A 218 2.56 28.86 -44.93
C ARG A 218 1.54 27.78 -44.64
N VAL A 219 1.29 27.53 -43.35
CA VAL A 219 0.26 26.61 -42.87
C VAL A 219 -0.71 27.43 -42.05
N GLN A 220 -1.93 27.52 -42.55
CA GLN A 220 -3.09 28.01 -41.81
C GLN A 220 -4.05 26.83 -41.65
N LYS A 221 -4.19 26.33 -40.42
CA LYS A 221 -5.14 25.25 -40.13
C LYS A 221 -5.77 25.45 -38.77
N THR A 222 -7.07 25.22 -38.72
CA THR A 222 -7.82 25.11 -37.47
C THR A 222 -7.73 23.68 -36.98
N VAL A 223 -7.08 23.47 -35.84
CA VAL A 223 -7.01 22.17 -35.17
C VAL A 223 -8.00 22.17 -34.01
N LYS A 224 -8.90 21.19 -34.01
CA LYS A 224 -9.78 20.92 -32.88
C LYS A 224 -9.07 19.96 -31.94
N GLU A 225 -8.53 20.48 -30.84
CA GLU A 225 -7.95 19.66 -29.78
C GLU A 225 -9.04 19.20 -28.83
N THR A 226 -9.26 17.89 -28.75
CA THR A 226 -10.27 17.27 -27.88
C THR A 226 -9.72 16.89 -26.51
N GLY A 227 -8.42 17.04 -26.29
CA GLY A 227 -7.76 16.63 -25.06
C GLY A 227 -6.25 16.73 -25.17
N GLU A 228 -5.58 16.55 -24.04
CA GLU A 228 -4.13 16.65 -23.91
C GLU A 228 -3.52 15.41 -23.26
N TRP A 229 -2.24 15.20 -23.55
CA TRP A 229 -1.45 14.14 -22.95
C TRP A 229 -0.68 14.66 -21.75
N PHE A 230 -0.76 13.98 -20.63
CA PHE A 230 -0.03 14.32 -19.40
C PHE A 230 0.69 13.09 -18.85
N ILE A 231 1.72 13.31 -18.04
CA ILE A 231 2.37 12.22 -17.31
C ILE A 231 1.67 12.13 -15.94
N PRO A 232 1.06 10.98 -15.59
CA PRO A 232 0.42 10.83 -14.30
C PRO A 232 1.38 11.06 -13.14
N HIS A 233 0.86 11.64 -12.06
CA HIS A 233 1.55 11.59 -10.77
C HIS A 233 1.27 10.25 -10.09
N VAL A 234 2.15 9.84 -9.18
CA VAL A 234 2.06 8.57 -8.47
C VAL A 234 1.97 8.83 -6.97
N VAL A 235 0.96 8.25 -6.32
CA VAL A 235 0.90 8.10 -4.87
C VAL A 235 1.16 6.64 -4.54
N GLU A 236 2.15 6.38 -3.70
CA GLU A 236 2.67 5.05 -3.40
C GLU A 236 2.58 4.77 -1.90
N PRO A 237 1.65 3.90 -1.48
CA PRO A 237 1.72 3.18 -0.21
C PRO A 237 2.60 1.93 -0.34
N ALA A 238 3.72 1.90 0.40
CA ALA A 238 4.69 0.82 0.41
C ALA A 238 4.77 0.17 1.80
N PHE A 239 4.31 -1.08 1.92
CA PHE A 239 4.17 -1.82 3.18
C PHE A 239 5.32 -2.81 3.38
N GLY A 240 6.05 -2.68 4.49
CA GLY A 240 7.02 -3.65 4.97
C GLY A 240 6.34 -4.77 5.77
N ILE A 241 5.91 -5.83 5.08
CA ILE A 241 5.07 -6.90 5.66
C ILE A 241 5.73 -7.58 6.87
N ASP A 242 7.03 -7.85 6.82
CA ASP A 242 7.74 -8.52 7.92
C ASP A 242 7.84 -7.63 9.17
N ARG A 243 7.97 -6.30 8.99
CA ARG A 243 7.96 -5.35 10.12
C ARG A 243 6.58 -5.27 10.73
N ILE A 244 5.54 -5.21 9.91
CA ILE A 244 4.15 -5.22 10.38
C ILE A 244 3.86 -6.50 11.16
N LEU A 245 4.25 -7.66 10.62
CA LEU A 245 4.08 -8.95 11.28
C LEU A 245 4.81 -9.02 12.63
N TRP A 246 6.03 -8.48 12.70
CA TRP A 246 6.75 -8.39 13.97
C TRP A 246 5.96 -7.59 15.02
N HIS A 247 5.42 -6.42 14.66
CA HIS A 247 4.67 -5.59 15.60
C HIS A 247 3.31 -6.20 15.97
N VAL A 248 2.66 -6.94 15.07
CA VAL A 248 1.49 -7.74 15.40
C VAL A 248 1.81 -8.75 16.50
N LEU A 249 2.93 -9.47 16.39
CA LEU A 249 3.36 -10.43 17.42
C LEU A 249 3.74 -9.71 18.72
N ASP A 250 4.48 -8.60 18.63
CA ASP A 250 4.94 -7.81 19.78
C ASP A 250 3.76 -7.21 20.56
N HIS A 251 2.72 -6.72 19.87
CA HIS A 251 1.53 -6.12 20.50
C HIS A 251 0.57 -7.18 21.03
N ALA A 252 0.56 -8.38 20.44
CA ALA A 252 -0.27 -9.50 20.89
C ALA A 252 0.34 -10.28 22.07
N TYR A 253 1.66 -10.15 22.32
CA TYR A 253 2.34 -10.93 23.34
C TYR A 253 1.98 -10.48 24.76
N GLU A 254 1.46 -11.40 25.57
CA GLU A 254 1.24 -11.20 26.99
C GLU A 254 1.94 -12.30 27.81
N GLU A 255 2.61 -11.89 28.89
CA GLU A 255 3.20 -12.77 29.89
C GLU A 255 2.59 -12.45 31.26
N THR A 256 1.96 -13.45 31.85
CA THR A 256 1.28 -13.39 33.15
C THR A 256 1.77 -14.53 34.04
N GLU A 257 1.24 -14.66 35.24
CA GLU A 257 1.51 -15.80 36.13
C GLU A 257 0.21 -16.57 36.42
N LYS A 258 0.28 -17.90 36.35
CA LYS A 258 -0.85 -18.78 36.67
C LYS A 258 -0.37 -19.93 37.55
N GLY A 259 -0.79 -19.94 38.81
CA GLY A 259 -0.37 -20.97 39.76
C GLY A 259 1.12 -20.92 40.11
N GLY A 260 1.76 -19.75 39.99
CA GLY A 260 3.19 -19.55 40.26
C GLY A 260 4.12 -19.95 39.10
N GLU A 261 3.58 -20.34 37.95
CA GLU A 261 4.33 -20.57 36.73
C GLU A 261 4.06 -19.45 35.69
N PRO A 262 5.06 -19.07 34.88
CA PRO A 262 4.85 -18.13 33.78
C PRO A 262 3.82 -18.67 32.78
N TYR A 263 2.88 -17.82 32.40
CA TYR A 263 1.83 -18.12 31.41
C TYR A 263 1.93 -17.12 30.27
N ARG A 264 2.20 -17.62 29.07
CA ARG A 264 2.43 -16.80 27.87
C ARG A 264 1.31 -17.03 26.89
N MET A 265 0.85 -15.96 26.25
CA MET A 265 -0.17 -16.04 25.22
C MET A 265 0.05 -15.00 24.13
N LEU A 266 -0.45 -15.32 22.94
CA LEU A 266 -0.54 -14.37 21.82
C LEU A 266 -2.01 -14.01 21.60
N LYS A 267 -2.38 -12.78 21.93
CA LYS A 267 -3.70 -12.19 21.66
C LYS A 267 -3.85 -11.72 20.21
N LEU A 268 -3.60 -12.61 19.25
CA LEU A 268 -3.74 -12.31 17.83
C LEU A 268 -5.19 -11.95 17.49
N SER A 269 -5.40 -10.98 16.59
CA SER A 269 -6.74 -10.74 16.03
C SER A 269 -7.24 -12.01 15.33
N ASN A 270 -8.52 -12.33 15.52
CA ASN A 270 -9.12 -13.56 14.99
C ASN A 270 -8.99 -13.67 13.47
N SER A 271 -8.90 -12.53 12.76
CA SER A 271 -8.77 -12.48 11.29
C SER A 271 -7.41 -12.94 10.76
N ILE A 272 -6.39 -12.98 11.62
CA ILE A 272 -5.01 -13.34 11.26
C ILE A 272 -4.45 -14.50 12.06
N ALA A 273 -5.24 -15.11 12.95
CA ALA A 273 -4.81 -16.25 13.73
C ALA A 273 -4.44 -17.41 12.77
N PRO A 274 -3.29 -18.08 12.94
CA PRO A 274 -2.86 -19.13 12.03
C PRO A 274 -3.71 -20.40 12.13
N ILE A 275 -4.41 -20.58 13.25
CA ILE A 275 -5.29 -21.70 13.56
C ILE A 275 -6.56 -21.10 14.17
N ASP A 276 -7.72 -21.45 13.62
CA ASP A 276 -9.00 -20.88 14.04
C ASP A 276 -9.53 -21.55 15.30
N VAL A 277 -9.35 -22.88 15.41
CA VAL A 277 -9.95 -23.67 16.48
C VAL A 277 -9.10 -24.88 16.89
N ALA A 278 -8.93 -25.06 18.21
CA ALA A 278 -8.36 -26.27 18.78
C ALA A 278 -9.46 -27.21 19.31
N ILE A 279 -9.43 -28.48 18.94
CA ILE A 279 -10.34 -29.52 19.40
C ILE A 279 -9.63 -30.42 20.41
N LEU A 280 -10.12 -30.43 21.65
CA LEU A 280 -9.44 -30.97 22.82
C LEU A 280 -10.33 -31.99 23.55
N PRO A 281 -10.03 -33.30 23.56
CA PRO A 281 -10.78 -34.25 24.38
C PRO A 281 -10.44 -34.09 25.86
N LEU A 282 -11.38 -34.08 26.81
CA LEU A 282 -11.04 -33.92 28.24
C LEU A 282 -10.04 -35.00 28.70
N PHE A 283 -10.23 -36.23 28.22
CA PHE A 283 -9.26 -37.32 28.33
C PHE A 283 -9.13 -38.08 27.00
N GLU A 284 -7.94 -38.61 26.70
CA GLU A 284 -7.73 -39.53 25.58
C GLU A 284 -8.17 -40.96 25.91
N LYS A 285 -9.45 -41.13 26.22
CA LYS A 285 -10.08 -42.42 26.49
C LYS A 285 -11.59 -42.26 26.53
N ASP A 286 -12.27 -43.37 26.77
CA ASP A 286 -13.71 -43.43 27.03
C ASP A 286 -14.56 -42.83 25.90
N GLY A 287 -14.03 -42.75 24.67
CA GLY A 287 -14.71 -42.28 23.47
C GLY A 287 -14.63 -40.77 23.22
N MET A 288 -14.15 -39.98 24.18
CA MET A 288 -13.96 -38.52 24.00
C MET A 288 -12.92 -38.21 22.91
N ASP A 289 -11.84 -39.00 22.85
CA ASP A 289 -10.82 -38.94 21.81
C ASP A 289 -11.42 -39.13 20.41
N LYS A 290 -12.32 -40.11 20.27
CA LYS A 290 -12.98 -40.41 19.00
C LYS A 290 -13.89 -39.28 18.56
N LEU A 291 -14.77 -38.80 19.45
CA LEU A 291 -15.67 -37.69 19.14
C LEU A 291 -14.90 -36.40 18.84
N ALA A 292 -13.82 -36.13 19.58
CA ALA A 292 -12.94 -34.99 19.30
C ALA A 292 -12.27 -35.11 17.93
N TYR A 293 -11.79 -36.29 17.56
CA TYR A 293 -11.17 -36.51 16.26
C TYR A 293 -12.18 -36.43 15.11
N GLU A 294 -13.40 -36.95 15.28
CA GLU A 294 -14.50 -36.81 14.33
C GLU A 294 -14.88 -35.34 14.11
N LEU A 295 -14.99 -34.56 15.20
CA LEU A 295 -15.25 -33.12 15.12
C LEU A 295 -14.10 -32.40 14.40
N HIS A 296 -12.85 -32.71 14.73
CA HIS A 296 -11.68 -32.18 14.03
C HIS A 296 -11.72 -32.47 12.52
N GLN A 297 -12.04 -33.71 12.12
CA GLN A 297 -12.19 -34.07 10.72
C GLN A 297 -13.31 -33.29 10.03
N ARG A 298 -14.45 -33.08 10.71
CA ARG A 298 -15.56 -32.26 10.21
C ARG A 298 -15.10 -30.80 10.01
N CYS A 299 -14.32 -30.25 10.93
CA CYS A 299 -13.73 -28.91 10.77
C CYS A 299 -12.78 -28.85 9.57
N CYS A 300 -11.88 -29.83 9.40
CA CYS A 300 -10.94 -29.89 8.27
C CYS A 300 -11.61 -30.04 6.90
N GLN A 301 -12.87 -30.48 6.85
CA GLN A 301 -13.66 -30.54 5.61
C GLN A 301 -14.23 -29.18 5.23
N LYS A 302 -14.22 -28.18 6.13
CA LYS A 302 -14.74 -26.86 5.84
C LYS A 302 -13.67 -25.96 5.21
N SER A 303 -13.99 -25.45 4.02
CA SER A 303 -13.10 -24.54 3.30
C SER A 303 -12.84 -23.28 4.13
N GLY A 304 -11.56 -22.92 4.27
CA GLY A 304 -11.14 -21.72 4.98
C GLY A 304 -11.10 -21.84 6.51
N LEU A 305 -11.28 -23.04 7.08
CA LEU A 305 -11.14 -23.31 8.50
C LEU A 305 -9.91 -24.17 8.78
N VAL A 306 -9.03 -23.69 9.65
CA VAL A 306 -7.85 -24.40 10.13
C VAL A 306 -8.10 -24.90 11.55
N SER A 307 -8.14 -26.23 11.70
CA SER A 307 -8.36 -26.89 12.98
C SER A 307 -7.10 -27.62 13.46
N LEU A 308 -6.83 -27.54 14.77
CA LEU A 308 -5.82 -28.33 15.47
C LEU A 308 -6.49 -29.34 16.40
N TYR A 309 -6.04 -30.59 16.40
CA TYR A 309 -6.38 -31.57 17.44
C TYR A 309 -5.22 -31.71 18.44
N ASP A 310 -5.53 -31.73 19.74
CA ASP A 310 -4.53 -32.01 20.78
C ASP A 310 -5.14 -32.80 21.95
N GLY A 311 -4.74 -34.06 22.07
CA GLY A 311 -5.12 -34.94 23.18
C GLY A 311 -4.03 -35.15 24.24
N SER A 312 -2.86 -34.53 24.09
CA SER A 312 -1.70 -34.83 24.94
C SER A 312 -1.72 -34.08 26.28
N GLY A 313 -1.60 -34.80 27.39
CA GLY A 313 -1.49 -34.21 28.72
C GLY A 313 -2.80 -33.63 29.28
N SER A 314 -2.71 -32.85 30.36
CA SER A 314 -3.90 -32.29 31.02
C SER A 314 -4.58 -31.23 30.16
N ILE A 315 -5.88 -31.01 30.36
CA ILE A 315 -6.65 -29.99 29.64
C ILE A 315 -6.05 -28.58 29.82
N GLY A 316 -5.56 -28.26 31.03
CA GLY A 316 -4.89 -26.99 31.30
C GLY A 316 -3.62 -26.79 30.48
N LYS A 317 -2.80 -27.84 30.30
CA LYS A 317 -1.60 -27.78 29.45
C LYS A 317 -1.93 -27.61 27.97
N ARG A 318 -3.09 -28.11 27.54
CA ARG A 318 -3.56 -27.96 26.16
C ARG A 318 -4.08 -26.57 25.87
N TYR A 319 -4.87 -26.01 26.79
CA TYR A 319 -5.22 -24.59 26.73
C TYR A 319 -3.98 -23.70 26.72
N ALA A 320 -2.98 -23.98 27.56
CA ALA A 320 -1.73 -23.22 27.57
C ALA A 320 -1.03 -23.24 26.20
N ARG A 321 -0.87 -24.42 25.58
CA ARG A 321 -0.27 -24.52 24.23
C ARG A 321 -1.07 -23.80 23.15
N ALA A 322 -2.40 -23.87 23.23
CA ALA A 322 -3.28 -23.18 22.28
C ALA A 322 -3.19 -21.65 22.44
N ASP A 323 -3.18 -21.17 23.67
CA ASP A 323 -3.04 -19.74 24.00
C ASP A 323 -1.64 -19.22 23.60
N GLU A 324 -0.58 -20.00 23.80
CA GLU A 324 0.82 -19.69 23.41
C GLU A 324 0.98 -19.40 21.91
N VAL A 325 0.22 -20.10 21.05
CA VAL A 325 0.24 -19.89 19.59
C VAL A 325 -0.94 -19.05 19.08
N GLY A 326 -1.73 -18.51 20.01
CA GLY A 326 -2.79 -17.53 19.74
C GLY A 326 -4.07 -18.07 19.11
N ILE A 327 -4.41 -19.35 19.34
CA ILE A 327 -5.65 -19.94 18.84
C ILE A 327 -6.85 -19.25 19.52
N PRO A 328 -7.76 -18.59 18.78
CA PRO A 328 -8.85 -17.79 19.37
C PRO A 328 -9.85 -18.62 20.18
N MET A 329 -10.06 -19.88 19.77
CA MET A 329 -11.12 -20.74 20.29
C MET A 329 -10.60 -22.14 20.59
N CYS A 330 -10.92 -22.64 21.78
CA CYS A 330 -10.72 -24.05 22.14
C CYS A 330 -12.07 -24.72 22.39
N VAL A 331 -12.31 -25.86 21.74
CA VAL A 331 -13.49 -26.71 21.94
C VAL A 331 -13.09 -27.93 22.75
N THR A 332 -13.72 -28.12 23.90
CA THR A 332 -13.48 -29.27 24.77
C THR A 332 -14.62 -30.27 24.69
N ILE A 333 -14.25 -31.54 24.46
CA ILE A 333 -15.16 -32.69 24.45
C ILE A 333 -15.06 -33.41 25.79
N ASP A 334 -16.12 -33.44 26.58
CA ASP A 334 -16.16 -34.10 27.88
C ASP A 334 -17.13 -35.28 27.90
N HIS A 335 -17.34 -35.89 29.06
CA HIS A 335 -18.29 -37.01 29.19
C HIS A 335 -19.71 -36.61 28.81
N GLN A 336 -20.15 -35.41 29.17
CA GLN A 336 -21.48 -34.92 28.84
C GLN A 336 -21.64 -34.74 27.32
N SER A 337 -20.57 -34.40 26.60
CA SER A 337 -20.59 -34.38 25.12
C SER A 337 -21.00 -35.70 24.50
N LEU A 338 -20.68 -36.84 25.12
CA LEU A 338 -21.07 -38.17 24.64
C LEU A 338 -22.55 -38.49 24.96
N GLU A 339 -23.13 -37.82 25.95
CA GLU A 339 -24.50 -38.06 26.41
C GLU A 339 -25.52 -37.19 25.66
N ASP A 340 -25.22 -35.90 25.48
CA ASP A 340 -26.17 -34.91 24.97
C ASP A 340 -25.71 -34.16 23.71
N GLY A 341 -24.52 -34.48 23.19
CA GLY A 341 -23.98 -33.85 21.98
C GLY A 341 -23.55 -32.38 22.15
N THR A 342 -23.45 -31.89 23.39
CA THR A 342 -23.01 -30.52 23.68
C THR A 342 -21.51 -30.45 23.98
N ILE A 343 -20.89 -29.32 23.68
CA ILE A 343 -19.45 -29.06 23.83
C ILE A 343 -19.20 -27.79 24.61
N THR A 344 -18.01 -27.71 25.21
CA THR A 344 -17.56 -26.50 25.90
C THR A 344 -16.64 -25.70 24.99
N VAL A 345 -17.03 -24.46 24.67
CA VAL A 345 -16.22 -23.53 23.88
C VAL A 345 -15.59 -22.51 24.81
N ARG A 346 -14.26 -22.43 24.77
CA ARG A 346 -13.45 -21.48 25.55
C ARG A 346 -12.90 -20.38 24.64
N ASN A 347 -13.09 -19.13 25.05
CA ASN A 347 -12.43 -17.97 24.45
C ASN A 347 -11.00 -17.81 24.99
N ARG A 348 -10.04 -17.52 24.11
CA ARG A 348 -8.63 -17.32 24.46
C ARG A 348 -8.40 -16.15 25.42
N ASP A 349 -9.00 -15.00 25.14
CA ASP A 349 -8.64 -13.71 25.74
C ASP A 349 -9.09 -13.56 27.19
N ASP A 350 -10.31 -14.01 27.50
CA ASP A 350 -10.91 -13.91 28.83
C ASP A 350 -11.09 -15.26 29.55
N ALA A 351 -10.73 -16.37 28.88
CA ALA A 351 -10.90 -17.73 29.36
C ALA A 351 -12.36 -18.13 29.69
N THR A 352 -13.35 -17.35 29.26
CA THR A 352 -14.78 -17.65 29.46
C THR A 352 -15.16 -18.93 28.72
N GLN A 353 -16.08 -19.69 29.31
CA GLN A 353 -16.53 -20.97 28.79
C GLN A 353 -18.04 -20.95 28.59
N THR A 354 -18.48 -21.30 27.38
CA THR A 354 -19.90 -21.42 27.04
C THR A 354 -20.17 -22.84 26.55
N ARG A 355 -21.30 -23.40 26.97
CA ARG A 355 -21.73 -24.72 26.50
C ARG A 355 -22.77 -24.57 25.40
N LEU A 356 -22.56 -25.24 24.26
CA LEU A 356 -23.45 -25.20 23.10
C LEU A 356 -23.48 -26.54 22.36
N SER A 357 -24.49 -26.76 21.52
CA SER A 357 -24.56 -27.96 20.67
C SER A 357 -23.40 -27.98 19.68
N ILE A 358 -22.86 -29.15 19.33
CA ILE A 358 -21.82 -29.25 18.27
C ILE A 358 -22.27 -28.56 16.98
N ASP A 359 -23.56 -28.64 16.65
CA ASP A 359 -24.11 -28.05 15.42
C ASP A 359 -24.30 -26.53 15.47
N ASP A 360 -24.18 -25.91 16.65
CA ASP A 360 -24.29 -24.46 16.84
C ASP A 360 -22.91 -23.76 16.80
N LEU A 361 -21.83 -24.47 16.46
CA LEU A 361 -20.52 -23.84 16.28
C LEU A 361 -20.60 -22.76 15.19
N PRO A 362 -19.97 -21.58 15.39
CA PRO A 362 -20.16 -20.41 14.53
C PRO A 362 -19.66 -20.61 13.10
N PHE A 363 -18.88 -21.67 12.88
CA PHE A 363 -18.36 -22.07 11.59
C PHE A 363 -19.08 -23.29 11.02
N PHE A 364 -20.22 -23.77 11.52
CA PHE A 364 -20.98 -24.82 10.82
C PHE A 364 -22.10 -24.29 9.94
#